data_AF-A0A6M0RGW8-F1
#
_entry.id   AF-A0A6M0RGW8-F1
#
_cell.length_a   1.000
_cell.length_b   1.000
_cell.length_c   1.000
_cell.angle_alpha   90.00
_cell.angle_beta   90.00
_cell.angle_gamma   90.00
#
_symmetry.space_group_name_H-M   'P 1'
#
loop_
_entity.id
_entity.type
_entity.pdbx_description
1 polymer ?
#
loop_
_entity_poly.entity_id
_entity_poly.type
_entity_poly.pdbx_seq_one_letter_code
_entity_poly.pdbx_strand_id
1 'polypeptide(L)' 'MSTPIDLSPQLGMVSFFQKLDSAGFDKSLRLWCQQQDFRIEDGWTTNVIVSQLSDELVIKLGALLRKRLFSKVQERREL' A
#
# COMPACT_ATOMS: atom_id res chain seq x y z
N MET A 1 -14.93 19.42 15.57
CA MET A 1 -13.80 18.55 15.96
C MET A 1 -13.80 17.38 14.99
N SER A 2 -12.81 17.30 14.10
CA SER A 2 -12.69 16.17 13.18
C SER A 2 -12.19 14.96 13.96
N THR A 3 -12.93 13.85 13.95
CA THR A 3 -12.47 12.60 14.53
C THR A 3 -11.18 12.16 13.85
N PRO A 4 -10.16 11.70 14.60
CA PRO A 4 -8.94 11.17 14.00
C PRO A 4 -9.30 10.01 13.07
N ILE A 5 -8.70 9.99 11.89
CA ILE A 5 -8.95 8.95 10.89
C ILE A 5 -8.24 7.68 11.34
N ASP A 6 -8.99 6.58 11.50
CA ASP A 6 -8.39 5.28 11.75
C ASP A 6 -7.80 4.69 10.46
N LEU A 7 -6.47 4.64 10.40
CA LEU A 7 -5.71 4.09 9.27
C LEU A 7 -5.31 2.61 9.46
N SER A 8 -5.72 1.99 10.57
CA SER A 8 -5.37 0.60 10.89
C SER A 8 -5.75 -0.40 9.78
N PRO A 9 -6.94 -0.30 9.14
CA PRO A 9 -7.31 -1.20 8.05
C PRO A 9 -6.35 -1.13 6.84
N GLN A 10 -5.92 0.09 6.48
CA GLN A 10 -5.03 0.34 5.35
C GLN A 10 -3.62 -0.18 5.63
N LEU A 11 -3.11 0.09 6.83
CA LEU A 11 -1.80 -0.42 7.27
C LEU A 11 -1.79 -1.95 7.40
N GLY A 12 -2.91 -2.55 7.78
CA GLY A 12 -3.11 -4.00 7.75
C GLY A 12 -2.97 -4.59 6.35
N MET A 13 -3.53 -3.93 5.34
CA MET A 13 -3.40 -4.35 3.94
C MET A 13 -1.96 -4.25 3.42
N VAL A 14 -1.27 -3.16 3.76
CA VAL A 14 0.16 -2.98 3.44
C VAL A 14 0.98 -4.11 4.03
N SER A 15 0.80 -4.38 5.33
CA SER A 15 1.48 -5.46 6.04
C SER A 15 1.21 -6.83 5.44
N PHE A 16 -0.02 -7.09 4.98
CA PHE A 16 -0.38 -8.33 4.32
C PHE A 16 0.36 -8.53 3.00
N PHE A 17 0.36 -7.53 2.12
CA PHE A 17 1.03 -7.64 0.81
C PHE A 17 2.56 -7.71 0.94
N GLN A 18 3.14 -6.97 1.89
CA GLN A 18 4.57 -7.05 2.19
C GLN A 18 4.98 -8.45 2.66
N LYS A 19 4.14 -9.14 3.44
CA LYS A 19 4.39 -10.54 3.85
C LYS A 19 4.18 -11.54 2.71
N LEU A 20 3.20 -11.28 1.84
CA LEU A 20 2.88 -12.18 0.72
C LEU A 20 3.98 -12.21 -0.34
N ASP A 21 4.54 -11.04 -0.67
CA ASP A 21 5.61 -10.88 -1.67
C ASP A 21 6.37 -9.57 -1.39
N SER A 22 7.37 -9.63 -0.51
CA SER A 22 8.11 -8.45 -0.06
C SER A 22 8.80 -7.70 -1.19
N ALA A 23 9.51 -8.42 -2.08
CA ALA A 23 10.26 -7.82 -3.17
C ALA A 23 9.33 -7.26 -4.26
N GLY A 24 8.29 -8.01 -4.64
CA GLY A 24 7.31 -7.52 -5.61
C GLY A 24 6.46 -6.37 -5.07
N PHE A 25 6.17 -6.37 -3.77
CA PHE A 25 5.49 -5.27 -3.11
C PHE A 25 6.34 -4.01 -3.08
N ASP A 26 7.62 -4.08 -2.67
CA ASP A 26 8.51 -2.91 -2.65
C ASP A 26 8.62 -2.25 -4.04
N LYS A 27 8.84 -3.05 -5.08
CA LYS A 27 8.89 -2.54 -6.47
C LYS A 27 7.57 -1.87 -6.88
N SER A 28 6.43 -2.50 -6.56
CA SER A 28 5.11 -1.95 -6.88
C SER A 28 4.83 -0.66 -6.11
N LEU A 29 5.20 -0.61 -4.83
CA LEU A 29 5.02 0.55 -3.96
C LEU A 29 5.84 1.73 -4.47
N ARG A 30 7.11 1.52 -4.83
CA ARG A 30 7.96 2.57 -5.39
C ARG A 30 7.40 3.16 -6.67
N LEU A 31 6.94 2.31 -7.59
CA LEU A 31 6.30 2.75 -8.83
C LEU A 31 5.02 3.54 -8.55
N TRP A 32 4.20 3.07 -7.62
CA TRP A 32 2.98 3.78 -7.24
C TRP A 32 3.28 5.15 -6.61
N CYS A 33 4.26 5.23 -5.71
CA CYS A 33 4.71 6.48 -5.11
C CYS A 33 5.17 7.49 -6.18
N GLN A 34 5.92 7.05 -7.19
CA GLN A 34 6.31 7.92 -8.32
C GLN A 34 5.09 8.48 -9.07
N GLN A 35 4.02 7.69 -9.22
CA GLN A 35 2.77 8.14 -9.85
C GLN A 35 1.95 9.12 -9.00
N GLN A 36 2.23 9.20 -7.69
CA GLN A 36 1.59 10.14 -6.78
C GLN A 36 2.45 11.39 -6.54
N ASP A 37 3.48 11.61 -7.38
CA ASP A 37 4.49 12.66 -7.20
C ASP A 37 5.19 12.61 -5.81
N PHE A 38 5.23 11.42 -5.20
CA PHE A 38 5.89 11.20 -3.92
C PHE A 38 7.36 10.83 -4.15
N ARG A 39 8.26 11.69 -3.67
CA ARG A 39 9.71 11.49 -3.79
C ARG A 39 10.19 10.49 -2.74
N ILE A 40 10.82 9.42 -3.21
CA ILE A 40 11.50 8.43 -2.37
C ILE A 40 13.00 8.76 -2.39
N GLU A 41 13.63 8.80 -1.22
CA GLU A 41 15.07 9.02 -1.13
C GLU A 41 15.85 7.69 -1.20
N ASP A 42 17.12 7.81 -1.57
CA ASP A 42 18.01 6.66 -1.62
C ASP A 42 18.18 6.01 -0.23
N GLY A 43 18.19 4.69 -0.20
CA GLY A 43 18.31 3.91 1.04
C GLY A 43 17.01 3.76 1.85
N TRP A 44 15.90 4.40 1.46
CA TRP A 44 14.62 4.16 2.12
C TRP A 44 14.16 2.71 1.95
N THR A 45 13.81 2.07 3.07
CA THR A 45 13.17 0.75 3.07
C THR A 45 11.65 0.89 2.84
N THR A 46 10.97 -0.20 2.48
CA THR A 46 9.51 -0.24 2.35
C THR A 46 8.79 0.33 3.58
N ASN A 47 9.26 0.00 4.79
CA ASN A 47 8.66 0.49 6.02
C ASN A 47 8.82 2.00 6.18
N VAL A 48 9.99 2.53 5.81
CA VAL A 48 10.26 3.98 5.82
C VAL A 48 9.37 4.68 4.79
N ILE A 49 9.23 4.13 3.59
CA ILE A 49 8.32 4.70 2.57
C ILE A 49 6.90 4.81 3.14
N VAL A 50 6.37 3.72 3.71
CA VAL A 50 5.00 3.68 4.25
C VAL A 50 4.81 4.66 5.41
N SER A 51 5.79 4.81 6.30
CA SER A 51 5.68 5.74 7.43
C SER A 51 5.78 7.22 7.05
N GLN A 52 6.34 7.53 5.87
CA GLN A 52 6.44 8.88 5.34
C GLN A 52 5.25 9.28 4.45
N LEU A 53 4.33 8.35 4.16
CA LEU A 53 3.11 8.68 3.42
C LEU A 53 2.18 9.52 4.30
N SER A 54 1.55 10.53 3.70
CA SER A 54 0.44 11.25 4.33
C SER A 54 -0.77 10.33 4.50
N ASP A 55 -1.66 10.67 5.43
CA ASP A 55 -2.91 9.95 5.67
C ASP A 55 -3.71 9.74 4.37
N GLU A 56 -3.76 10.75 3.50
CA GLU A 56 -4.41 10.67 2.18
C GLU A 56 -3.79 9.58 1.29
N LEU A 57 -2.46 9.50 1.24
CA LEU A 57 -1.75 8.50 0.46
C LEU A 57 -1.93 7.10 1.05
N VAL A 58 -1.92 6.97 2.39
CA VAL A 58 -2.21 5.70 3.06
C VAL A 58 -3.63 5.21 2.73
N ILE A 59 -4.61 6.10 2.70
CA ILE A 59 -5.99 5.79 2.30
C ILE A 59 -6.04 5.29 0.85
N LYS A 60 -5.42 6.02 -0.09
CA LYS A 60 -5.38 5.64 -1.51
C LYS A 60 -4.68 4.30 -1.72
N LEU A 61 -3.54 4.09 -1.07
CA LEU A 61 -2.79 2.83 -1.13
C LEU A 61 -3.62 1.66 -0.60
N GLY A 62 -4.26 1.81 0.56
CA GLY A 62 -5.12 0.77 1.13
C GLY A 62 -6.28 0.40 0.20
N ALA A 63 -6.92 1.39 -0.45
CA ALA A 63 -7.99 1.16 -1.42
C ALA A 63 -7.48 0.40 -2.66
N LEU A 64 -6.30 0.76 -3.18
CA LEU A 64 -5.66 0.07 -4.29
C LEU A 64 -5.35 -1.40 -3.96
N LEU A 65 -4.76 -1.64 -2.79
CA LEU A 65 -4.41 -3.00 -2.34
C LEU A 65 -5.65 -3.85 -2.12
N ARG A 66 -6.72 -3.26 -1.57
CA ARG A 66 -8.01 -3.94 -1.44
C ARG A 66 -8.56 -4.35 -2.80
N LYS A 67 -8.56 -3.46 -3.79
CA LYS A 67 -9.00 -3.78 -5.16
C LYS A 67 -8.17 -4.91 -5.77
N ARG A 68 -6.84 -4.85 -5.62
CA ARG A 68 -5.93 -5.90 -6.12
C ARG A 68 -6.18 -7.26 -5.46
N LEU A 69 -6.48 -7.28 -4.16
CA LEU A 69 -6.83 -8.51 -3.45
C LEU A 69 -8.13 -9.11 -3.99
N PHE A 70 -9.18 -8.29 -4.17
CA PHE A 70 -10.45 -8.76 -4.72
C PHE A 70 -10.30 -9.37 -6.11
N SER A 71 -9.56 -8.71 -7.01
CA SER A 71 -9.31 -9.26 -8.36
C SER A 71 -8.62 -10.62 -8.30
N LYS A 72 -7.58 -10.79 -7.48
CA LYS A 72 -6.90 -12.08 -7.29
C LYS A 72 -7.82 -13.18 -6.73
N VAL A 73 -8.75 -12.82 -5.86
CA VAL A 73 -9.71 -13.77 -5.28
C VAL A 73 -10.75 -14.20 -6.33
N GLN A 74 -11.22 -13.27 -7.17
CA GLN A 74 -12.15 -13.58 -8.25
C GLN A 74 -11.51 -14.50 -9.30
N GLU A 75 -10.29 -14.20 -9.75
CA GLU A 75 -9.53 -15.03 -10.70
C GLU A 75 -9.37 -16.48 -10.20
N ARG A 76 -9.16 -16.67 -8.89
CA ARG A 76 -9.05 -18.01 -8.29
C ARG A 76 -10.36 -18.75 -8.11
N ARG A 77 -11.51 -18.07 -8.20
CA ARG A 77 -12.85 -18.68 -8.03
C ARG A 77 -13.44 -19.15 -9.36
N GLU A 78 -12.92 -18.65 -10.47
CA GLU A 78 -13.33 -19.01 -11.83
C GLU A 78 -12.46 -20.14 -12.45
N LEU A 79 -11.46 -20.62 -11.70
CA LEU A 79 -10.63 -21.79 -12.00
C LEU A 79 -11.12 -23.01 -11.21
#